data_AF-A0A3C2E4J9-F1
#
_entry.id   AF-A0A3C2E4J9-F1
#
_cell.length_a   1.000
_cell.length_b   1.000
_cell.length_c   1.000
_cell.angle_alpha   90.00
_cell.angle_beta   90.00
_cell.angle_gamma   90.00
#
_symmetry.space_group_name_H-M   'P 1'
#
loop_
_entity.id
_entity.type
_entity.pdbx_description
1 polymer ?
#
loop_
_entity_poly.entity_id
_entity_poly.type
_entity_poly.pdbx_seq_one_letter_code
_entity_poly.pdbx_strand_id
1 'polypeptide(L)' 'MAKLHATETAQATIDKTVQIFGGLGVTVGSVPEALYREIRALRIYEGASEVQKIVIARQVLGES' A
#
# COMPACT_ATOMS: atom_id res chain seq x y z
N MET A 1 -10.19 7.86 5.15
CA MET A 1 -9.60 8.29 3.86
C MET A 1 -8.08 8.39 3.89
N ALA A 2 -7.47 9.13 4.83
CA ALA A 2 -6.02 9.39 4.84
C ALA A 2 -5.15 8.12 4.77
N LYS A 3 -5.43 7.13 5.64
CA LYS A 3 -4.68 5.86 5.66
C LYS A 3 -4.70 5.15 4.30
N LEU A 4 -5.90 4.90 3.75
CA LEU A 4 -6.08 4.25 2.46
C LEU A 4 -5.31 4.98 1.35
N HIS A 5 -5.40 6.31 1.30
CA HIS A 5 -4.70 7.10 0.29
C HIS A 5 -3.18 6.97 0.42
N ALA A 6 -2.64 7.09 1.64
CA ALA A 6 -1.21 7.00 1.88
C ALA A 6 -0.66 5.62 1.53
N THR A 7 -1.33 4.54 1.96
CA THR A 7 -0.85 3.17 1.73
C THR A 7 -0.95 2.73 0.27
N GLU A 8 -2.01 3.12 -0.45
CA GLU A 8 -2.15 2.83 -1.89
C GLU A 8 -1.12 3.62 -2.72
N THR A 9 -0.86 4.88 -2.35
CA THR A 9 0.15 5.71 -3.02
C THR A 9 1.56 5.18 -2.78
N ALA A 10 1.87 4.79 -1.54
CA ALA A 10 3.15 4.17 -1.20
C ALA A 10 3.37 2.88 -2.00
N GLN A 11 2.34 2.02 -2.09
CA GLN A 11 2.41 0.80 -2.89
C GLN A 11 2.69 1.08 -4.38
N ALA A 12 1.90 1.97 -4.99
CA ALA A 12 2.09 2.31 -6.40
C ALA A 12 3.48 2.92 -6.68
N THR A 13 4.04 3.62 -5.71
CA THR A 13 5.40 4.20 -5.80
C THR A 13 6.47 3.11 -5.72
N ILE A 14 6.41 2.23 -4.71
CA ILE A 14 7.41 1.19 -4.54
C ILE A 14 7.37 0.15 -5.65
N ASP A 15 6.19 -0.16 -6.19
CA ASP A 15 6.03 -1.06 -7.34
C ASP A 15 6.82 -0.54 -8.56
N LYS A 16 6.75 0.77 -8.82
CA LYS A 16 7.51 1.42 -9.90
C LYS A 16 9.01 1.39 -9.60
N THR A 17 9.40 1.67 -8.36
CA THR A 17 10.82 1.63 -7.94
C THR A 17 11.41 0.23 -8.16
N VAL A 18 10.70 -0.84 -7.78
CA VAL A 18 11.16 -2.21 -8.02
C VAL A 18 11.41 -2.45 -9.51
N GLN A 19 10.51 -2.00 -10.38
CA GLN A 19 10.68 -2.18 -11.83
C GLN A 19 11.80 -1.33 -12.43
N ILE A 20 11.99 -0.09 -11.97
CA ILE A 20 13.11 0.76 -12.41
C ILE A 20 14.46 0.11 -12.06
N PHE A 21 14.55 -0.54 -10.90
CA PHE A 21 15.78 -1.20 -10.44
C PHE A 21 15.98 -2.60 -11.03
N GLY A 22 14.99 -3.15 -11.76
CA GLY A 22 15.09 -4.45 -12.42
C GLY A 22 15.46 -5.58 -11.46
N GLY A 23 16.46 -6.39 -11.82
CA GLY A 23 16.91 -7.51 -10.98
C GLY A 23 17.35 -7.09 -9.57
N LEU A 24 17.93 -5.89 -9.42
CA LEU A 24 18.29 -5.36 -8.10
C LEU A 24 17.05 -5.05 -7.27
N GLY A 25 15.95 -4.62 -7.90
CA GLY A 25 14.70 -4.27 -7.22
C GLY A 25 14.02 -5.44 -6.49
N VAL A 26 14.36 -6.68 -6.86
CA VAL A 26 13.85 -7.91 -6.24
C VAL A 26 14.94 -8.73 -5.54
N THR A 27 16.18 -8.21 -5.51
CA THR A 27 17.29 -8.89 -4.85
C THR A 27 17.13 -8.74 -3.33
N VAL A 28 17.11 -9.87 -2.61
CA VAL A 28 16.97 -9.90 -1.15
C VAL A 28 18.05 -9.05 -0.49
N GLY A 29 17.63 -8.18 0.41
CA GLY A 29 18.53 -7.26 1.14
C GLY A 29 18.80 -5.94 0.40
N SER A 30 18.30 -5.77 -0.82
CA SER A 30 18.26 -4.46 -1.46
C SER A 30 17.19 -3.57 -0.81
N VAL A 31 17.41 -2.26 -0.84
CA VAL A 31 16.46 -1.28 -0.29
C VAL A 31 15.08 -1.34 -0.97
N PRO A 32 14.96 -1.41 -2.31
CA PRO A 32 13.65 -1.51 -2.96
C PRO A 32 12.88 -2.77 -2.56
N GLU A 33 13.57 -3.90 -2.45
CA GLU A 33 12.96 -5.18 -2.05
C GLU A 33 12.44 -5.12 -0.60
N ALA A 34 13.25 -4.62 0.32
CA ALA A 34 12.87 -4.49 1.74
C ALA A 34 11.66 -3.58 1.91
N LEU A 35 11.68 -2.40 1.29
CA LEU A 35 10.57 -1.44 1.33
C LEU A 35 9.30 -2.01 0.68
N TYR A 36 9.41 -2.77 -0.41
CA TYR A 36 8.26 -3.40 -1.06
C TYR A 36 7.54 -4.36 -0.11
N ARG A 37 8.29 -5.17 0.65
CA ARG A 37 7.71 -6.07 1.67
C ARG A 37 7.05 -5.32 2.80
N GLU A 38 7.67 -4.27 3.32
CA GLU A 38 7.14 -3.47 4.43
C GLU A 38 5.84 -2.74 4.04
N ILE A 39 5.83 -2.07 2.89
CA ILE A 39 4.67 -1.30 2.43
C ILE A 39 3.47 -2.22 2.17
N ARG A 40 3.70 -3.41 1.60
CA ARG A 40 2.62 -4.37 1.32
C ARG A 40 1.85 -4.78 2.57
N ALA A 41 2.54 -4.92 3.71
CA ALA A 41 1.92 -5.27 4.98
C ALA A 41 0.96 -4.17 5.49
N LEU A 42 1.30 -2.89 5.26
CA LEU A 42 0.50 -1.74 5.71
C LEU A 42 -0.89 -1.67 5.07
N ARG A 43 -1.08 -2.29 3.90
CA ARG A 43 -2.39 -2.38 3.23
C ARG A 43 -3.33 -3.40 3.86
N ILE A 44 -2.82 -4.25 4.76
CA ILE A 44 -3.55 -5.34 5.41
C ILE A 44 -3.76 -5.03 6.90
N TYR A 45 -2.71 -4.60 7.59
CA TYR A 45 -2.76 -4.30 9.03
C TYR A 45 -3.51 -2.99 9.32
N GLU A 46 -4.00 -2.83 10.56
CA GLU A 46 -4.74 -1.65 11.05
C GLU A 46 -6.03 -1.33 10.25
N GLY A 47 -6.61 -2.35 9.62
CA GLY A 47 -7.76 -2.23 8.72
C GLY A 47 -7.34 -2.29 7.26
N ALA A 48 -7.66 -3.42 6.62
CA ALA A 48 -7.36 -3.68 5.22
C ALA A 48 -7.96 -2.61 4.28
N SER A 49 -7.36 -2.45 3.11
CA SER A 49 -7.73 -1.41 2.14
C SER A 49 -9.21 -1.51 1.71
N GLU A 50 -9.73 -2.72 1.56
CA GLU A 50 -11.13 -3.00 1.22
C GLU A 50 -12.07 -2.59 2.37
N VAL A 51 -11.67 -2.88 3.61
CA VAL A 51 -12.43 -2.48 4.82
C VAL A 51 -12.46 -0.95 4.92
N GLN A 52 -11.32 -0.28 4.70
CA GLN A 52 -11.24 1.18 4.67
C GLN A 52 -12.18 1.77 3.61
N LYS A 53 -12.24 1.19 2.40
CA LYS A 53 -13.17 1.63 1.35
C LYS A 53 -14.63 1.50 1.77
N ILE A 54 -15.01 0.39 2.42
CA ILE A 54 -16.38 0.19 2.93
C ILE A 54 -16.73 1.23 3.99
N VAL A 55 -15.85 1.46 4.97
CA VAL A 55 -16.05 2.47 6.02
C VAL A 55 -16.23 3.86 5.43
N ILE A 56 -15.37 4.22 4.47
CA ILE A 56 -15.45 5.50 3.76
C ILE A 56 -16.76 5.60 2.98
N ALA A 57 -17.17 4.55 2.26
CA ALA A 57 -18.40 4.53 1.49
C ALA A 57 -19.63 4.75 2.38
N ARG A 58 -19.72 4.06 3.52
CA ARG A 58 -20.81 4.25 4.49
C ARG A 58 -20.88 5.69 5.00
N GLN A 59 -19.73 6.28 5.36
CA GLN A 59 -19.65 7.67 5.78
C GLN A 59 -20.10 8.66 4.70
N VAL A 60 -19.74 8.40 3.44
CA VAL A 60 -20.12 9.26 2.29
C VAL A 60 -21.60 9.11 1.94
N LEU A 61 -22.15 7.90 2.04
CA LEU A 61 -23.55 7.61 1.73
C LEU A 61 -24.52 7.93 2.88
N GLY A 62 -24.00 8.30 4.06
CA GLY A 62 -24.81 8.61 5.24
C GLY A 62 -25.42 7.37 5.91
N GLU A 63 -24.86 6.19 5.63
CA GLU A 63 -25.27 4.93 6.25
C GLU A 63 -24.57 4.81 7.61
N SER A 64 -25.34 4.94 8.70
CA SER A 64 -24.84 4.78 10.08
C SER A 64 -24.69 3.32 10.47
#